data_AF-A0A2V6I9V2-F1
#
_entry.id   AF-A0A2V6I9V2-F1
#
_cell.length_a   1.000
_cell.length_b   1.000
_cell.length_c   1.000
_cell.angle_alpha   90.00
_cell.angle_beta   90.00
_cell.angle_gamma   90.00
#
_symmetry.space_group_name_H-M   'P 1'
#
loop_
_entity.id
_entity.type
_entity.pdbx_description
1 polymer ?
#
loop_
_entity_poly.entity_id
_entity_poly.type
_entity_poly.pdbx_seq_one_letter_code
_entity_poly.pdbx_strand_id
1 'polypeptide(L)' 'GQGQYTFLLNDAAGIIDDLIVYRIGDTKFLLVVNAACVEEDFAWLGRHRSDNVNLGDRSAHFGGVAIQGPRVAELFVN' A
#
# COMPACT_ATOMS: atom_id res chain seq x y z
N GLY A 1 -7.46 -7.26 9.51
CA GLY A 1 -6.09 -6.73 9.47
C GLY A 1 -6.09 -5.29 9.94
N GLN A 2 -4.92 -4.72 10.22
CA GLN A 2 -4.79 -3.30 10.53
C GLN A 2 -4.32 -2.58 9.26
N GLY A 3 -5.11 -1.61 8.79
CA GLY A 3 -4.81 -0.77 7.64
C GLY A 3 -4.73 0.69 8.07
N GLN A 4 -3.80 1.45 7.52
CA GLN A 4 -3.62 2.87 7.81
C GLN A 4 -3.37 3.66 6.53
N TYR A 5 -4.16 4.71 6.33
CA TYR A 5 -3.89 5.74 5.33
C TYR A 5 -2.76 6.65 5.79
N THR A 6 -1.82 6.97 4.90
CA THR A 6 -0.65 7.78 5.22
C THR A 6 -0.03 8.40 3.95
N PHE A 7 1.00 9.24 4.15
CA PHE A 7 1.75 9.88 3.08
C PHE A 7 3.19 9.34 3.03
N LEU A 8 3.69 9.12 1.82
CA LEU A 8 5.11 8.91 1.55
C LEU A 8 5.73 10.27 1.21
N LEU A 9 6.68 10.72 2.02
CA LEU A 9 7.32 12.03 1.86
C LEU A 9 8.75 11.90 1.35
N ASN A 10 9.20 12.91 0.62
CA ASN A 10 10.61 13.11 0.28
C ASN A 10 11.37 13.85 1.41
N ASP A 11 12.69 13.98 1.25
CA ASP A 11 13.57 14.64 2.24
C ASP A 11 13.25 16.12 2.48
N ALA A 12 12.54 16.77 1.56
CA ALA A 12 12.10 18.16 1.65
C ALA A 12 10.67 18.29 2.21
N ALA A 13 10.11 17.21 2.79
CA ALA A 13 8.73 17.13 3.28
C ALA A 13 7.65 17.35 2.21
N GLY A 14 8.00 17.21 0.93
CA GLY A 14 7.03 17.13 -0.16
C GLY A 14 6.39 15.74 -0.23
N ILE A 15 5.12 15.68 -0.62
CA ILE A 15 4.39 14.41 -0.81
C ILE A 15 4.85 13.79 -2.13
N ILE A 16 5.28 12.52 -2.05
CA ILE A 16 5.53 11.64 -3.19
C ILE A 16 4.22 10.95 -3.57
N ASP A 17 3.61 10.27 -2.58
CA ASP A 17 2.34 9.56 -2.76
C ASP A 17 1.50 9.57 -1.48
N ASP A 18 0.20 9.39 -1.63
CA ASP A 18 -0.70 8.99 -0.55
C ASP A 18 -1.11 7.52 -0.74
N LEU A 19 -1.00 6.72 0.32
CA LEU A 19 -1.12 5.27 0.20
C LEU A 19 -1.78 4.64 1.43
N ILE A 20 -2.17 3.38 1.30
CA ILE A 20 -2.64 2.57 2.45
C ILE A 20 -1.60 1.49 2.76
N VAL A 21 -1.15 1.46 4.02
CA VAL A 21 -0.31 0.37 4.54
C VAL A 21 -1.18 -0.63 5.29
N TYR A 22 -1.10 -1.90 4.93
CA TYR A 22 -1.71 -3.00 5.65
C TYR A 22 -0.66 -3.86 6.34
N ARG A 23 -0.84 -4.13 7.65
CA ARG A 23 -0.12 -5.21 8.34
C ARG A 23 -0.84 -6.53 8.08
N ILE A 24 -0.21 -7.40 7.30
CA ILE A 24 -0.76 -8.70 6.85
C ILE A 24 -0.05 -9.91 7.49
N GLY A 25 0.89 -9.66 8.40
CA GLY A 25 1.60 -10.64 9.21
C GLY A 25 2.50 -9.92 10.19
N ASP A 26 3.25 -10.66 11.02
CA ASP A 26 3.97 -10.00 12.11
C ASP A 26 5.05 -9.01 11.65
N THR A 27 5.76 -9.40 10.59
CA THR A 27 6.81 -8.65 9.91
C THR A 27 6.51 -8.48 8.41
N LYS A 28 5.22 -8.52 8.03
CA LYS A 28 4.79 -8.50 6.63
C LYS A 28 3.76 -7.41 6.39
N PHE A 29 4.06 -6.55 5.42
CA PHE A 29 3.25 -5.39 5.07
C PHE A 29 2.89 -5.42 3.58
N LEU A 30 1.71 -4.90 3.26
CA LEU A 30 1.26 -4.65 1.90
C LEU A 30 0.98 -3.15 1.78
N LEU A 31 1.64 -2.51 0.82
CA LEU A 31 1.40 -1.11 0.48
C LEU A 31 0.51 -1.08 -0.76
N VAL A 32 -0.58 -0.34 -0.68
CA VAL A 32 -1.45 -0.03 -1.83
C VAL A 32 -1.16 1.41 -2.21
N VAL A 33 -0.37 1.57 -3.26
CA VAL A 33 0.10 2.87 -3.80
C VAL A 33 -0.78 3.28 -4.99
N ASN A 34 -0.72 4.56 -5.36
CA ASN A 34 -1.32 5.00 -6.61
C ASN A 34 -0.58 4.37 -7.80
N ALA A 35 -1.35 3.91 -8.80
CA ALA A 35 -0.79 3.18 -9.95
C ALA A 35 0.25 4.00 -10.76
N ALA A 36 0.08 5.32 -10.80
CA ALA A 36 1.01 6.23 -11.47
C ALA A 36 2.34 6.41 -10.70
N CYS A 37 2.36 6.10 -9.40
CA CYS A 37 3.49 6.32 -8.50
C CYS A 37 4.35 5.06 -8.30
N VAL A 38 3.96 3.90 -8.86
CA VAL A 38 4.61 2.59 -8.61
C VAL A 38 6.12 2.63 -8.77
N GLU A 39 6.63 3.18 -9.89
CA GLU A 39 8.07 3.24 -10.15
C GLU A 39 8.80 4.17 -9.17
N GLU A 40 8.22 5.33 -8.88
CA GLU A 40 8.80 6.34 -7.99
C GLU A 40 8.83 5.85 -6.54
N ASP A 41 7.71 5.30 -6.05
CA ASP A 41 7.56 4.73 -4.72
C ASP A 41 8.52 3.57 -4.50
N PHE A 42 8.61 2.64 -5.48
CA PHE A 42 9.49 1.50 -5.38
C PHE A 42 10.96 1.92 -5.33
N ALA A 43 11.37 2.89 -6.14
CA ALA A 43 12.71 3.44 -6.12
C ALA A 43 13.01 4.23 -4.83
N TRP A 44 12.04 4.98 -4.30
CA TRP A 44 12.18 5.72 -3.04
C TRP A 44 12.35 4.78 -1.84
N LEU A 45 11.44 3.81 -1.70
CA LEU A 45 11.52 2.79 -0.65
C LEU A 45 12.78 1.93 -0.80
N GLY A 46 13.17 1.60 -2.04
CA GLY A 46 14.36 0.82 -2.34
C GLY A 46 15.67 1.50 -1.88
N ARG A 47 15.72 2.84 -1.93
CA ARG A 47 16.86 3.63 -1.42
C ARG A 47 16.94 3.69 0.10
N HIS A 48 15.80 3.61 0.79
CA HIS A 48 15.71 3.73 2.24
C HIS A 48 15.60 2.38 2.97
N ARG A 49 15.44 1.28 2.23
CA ARG A 49 15.31 -0.06 2.84
C ARG A 49 16.61 -0.46 3.54
N SER A 50 16.46 -1.12 4.68
CA SER A 50 17.55 -1.86 5.32
C SER A 50 17.79 -3.20 4.61
N ASP A 51 19.00 -3.76 4.73
CA ASP A 51 19.40 -5.00 4.05
C ASP A 51 18.55 -6.23 4.42
N ASN A 52 17.97 -6.23 5.62
CA ASN A 52 17.10 -7.30 6.11
C ASN A 52 15.63 -7.17 5.67
N VAL A 53 15.30 -6.19 4.82
CA VAL A 53 13.94 -5.97 4.30
C VAL A 53 13.86 -6.39 2.83
N ASN A 54 12.95 -7.33 2.57
CA ASN A 54 12.58 -7.71 1.22
C ASN A 54 11.49 -6.76 0.70
N LEU A 55 11.80 -6.01 -0.36
CA LEU A 55 10.88 -5.14 -1.07
C LEU A 55 10.60 -5.74 -2.45
N GLY A 56 9.33 -5.84 -2.84
CA GLY A 56 8.95 -6.39 -4.14
C GLY A 56 7.65 -5.79 -4.65
N ASP A 57 7.64 -5.38 -5.91
CA ASP A 57 6.43 -4.94 -6.59
C ASP A 57 5.56 -6.17 -6.92
N ARG A 58 4.31 -6.13 -6.43
CA ARG A 58 3.32 -7.18 -6.61
C ARG A 58 2.08 -6.69 -7.36
N SER A 59 2.13 -5.51 -7.97
CA SER A 59 0.98 -4.88 -8.64
C SER A 59 0.32 -5.80 -9.67
N ALA A 60 1.11 -6.51 -10.49
CA ALA A 60 0.60 -7.46 -11.49
C ALA A 60 -0.02 -8.75 -10.92
N HIS A 61 0.16 -9.04 -9.63
CA HIS A 61 -0.35 -10.25 -8.98
C HIS A 61 -1.69 -10.06 -8.28
N PHE A 62 -2.16 -8.82 -8.15
CA PHE A 62 -3.38 -8.49 -7.43
C PHE A 62 -4.35 -7.72 -8.33
N GLY A 63 -5.64 -7.99 -8.17
CA GLY A 63 -6.72 -7.14 -8.64
C GLY A 63 -7.42 -6.49 -7.46
N GLY A 64 -7.71 -5.19 -7.55
CA GLY A 64 -8.49 -4.46 -6.55
C GLY A 64 -9.94 -4.30 -7.01
N VAL A 65 -10.89 -4.71 -6.16
CA VAL A 65 -12.32 -4.45 -6.37
C VAL A 65 -12.88 -3.78 -5.12
N ALA A 66 -13.27 -2.51 -5.25
CA ALA A 66 -13.92 -1.77 -4.18
C ALA A 66 -15.44 -1.94 -4.31
N ILE A 67 -16.06 -2.65 -3.36
CA ILE A 67 -17.52 -2.79 -3.27
C ILE A 67 -17.99 -1.81 -2.20
N GLN A 68 -18.80 -0.84 -2.59
CA GLN A 68 -19.17 0.31 -1.77
C GLN A 68 -20.67 0.53 -1.82
N GLY A 69 -21.25 1.03 -0.73
CA GLY A 69 -22.66 1.38 -0.64
C GLY A 69 -23.27 1.00 0.71
N PRO A 70 -24.40 1.64 1.11
CA PRO A 70 -24.98 1.48 2.44
C PRO A 70 -25.46 0.05 2.74
N ARG A 71 -25.70 -0.75 1.70
CA ARG A 71 -26.18 -2.12 1.78
C ARG A 71 -25.09 -3.16 1.51
N VAL A 72 -23.82 -2.75 1.39
CA VAL A 72 -22.73 -3.69 1.06
C VAL A 72 -22.60 -4.78 2.10
N ALA A 73 -22.82 -4.45 3.37
CA ALA A 73 -22.80 -5.42 4.45
C ALA A 73 -23.78 -6.57 4.20
N GLU A 74 -24.96 -6.30 3.62
CA GLU A 74 -25.99 -7.30 3.31
C GLU A 74 -25.52 -8.34 2.28
N LEU A 75 -24.58 -7.99 1.38
CA LEU A 75 -24.06 -8.89 0.34
C LEU A 75 -23.09 -9.96 0.89
N PHE A 76 -22.53 -9.73 2.08
CA PHE A 76 -21.48 -10.57 2.68
C PHE A 76 -21.92 -11.23 3.99
N VAL A 77 -23.20 -11.14 4.34
CA VAL A 77 -23.76 -11.89 5.48
C VAL A 77 -24.06 -13.31 5.01
N ASN A 78 -23.39 -14.29 5.61
CA ASN A 78 -23.82 -15.69 5.55
C ASN A 78 -24.98 -15.92 6.52
#